data_AF-A0A1H9DQ76-F1
#
_entry.id   AF-A0A1H9DQ76-F1
#
_cell.length_a   1.000
_cell.length_b   1.000
_cell.length_c   1.000
_cell.angle_alpha   90.00
_cell.angle_beta   90.00
_cell.angle_gamma   90.00
#
_symmetry.space_group_name_H-M   'P 1'
#
loop_
_entity.id
_entity.type
_entity.pdbx_description
1 polymer ?
#
loop_
_entity_poly.entity_id
_entity_poly.type
_entity_poly.pdbx_seq_one_letter_code
_entity_poly.pdbx_strand_id
1 'polypeptide(L)'
;MSSISIGTARHFHPRGTPGDVCRDHNRAALATVVAAEARRRGYGPDLSDEQIDECAALAGRKAPSPTSREAIRAALGPPITADDTPEAVAAAVFGALPSHPVRVVGRDGREFFLVPLPVTA
;
A
#
# COMPACT_ATOMS: atom_id res chain seq x y z
N MET A 1 26.48 12.07 7.31
CA MET A 1 25.31 11.91 8.19
C MET A 1 24.61 10.62 7.81
N SER A 2 24.46 9.70 8.77
CA SER A 2 24.04 8.32 8.53
C SER A 2 22.55 8.27 8.20
N SER A 3 22.22 7.83 6.98
CA SER A 3 20.86 7.54 6.54
C SER A 3 20.34 6.34 7.32
N ILE A 4 19.32 6.55 8.15
CA ILE A 4 18.59 5.49 8.84
C ILE A 4 17.82 4.70 7.76
N SER A 5 18.51 3.75 7.14
CA SER A 5 17.95 2.85 6.16
C SER A 5 16.84 2.04 6.82
N ILE A 6 15.59 2.26 6.42
CA ILE A 6 14.44 1.41 6.76
C ILE A 6 14.67 0.09 6.00
N GLY A 7 15.46 -0.80 6.63
CA GLY A 7 16.14 -1.94 6.01
C GLY A 7 15.25 -3.07 5.49
N THR A 8 13.93 -2.90 5.48
CA THR A 8 12.98 -3.96 5.14
C THR A 8 12.69 -4.08 3.64
N ALA A 9 12.79 -2.99 2.85
CA ALA A 9 12.57 -3.04 1.40
C ALA A 9 13.85 -3.15 0.56
N ARG A 10 15.03 -2.81 1.11
CA ARG A 10 16.29 -2.75 0.33
C ARG A 10 16.62 -4.08 -0.38
N HIS A 11 16.16 -5.21 0.15
CA HIS A 11 16.36 -6.53 -0.43
C HIS A 11 15.50 -6.81 -1.67
N PHE A 12 14.42 -6.04 -1.88
CA PHE A 12 13.57 -6.12 -3.07
C PHE A 12 14.00 -5.17 -4.18
N HIS A 13 15.00 -4.32 -3.92
CA HIS A 13 15.44 -3.26 -4.82
C HIS A 13 16.89 -3.45 -5.27
N PRO A 14 17.27 -2.99 -6.47
CA PRO A 14 18.66 -2.98 -6.90
C PRO A 14 19.58 -2.26 -5.90
N ARG A 15 20.85 -2.69 -5.84
CA ARG A 15 21.86 -2.01 -5.04
C ARG A 15 22.02 -0.56 -5.52
N GLY A 16 22.01 0.39 -4.59
CA GLY A 16 22.12 1.82 -4.91
C GLY A 16 20.78 2.53 -5.09
N THR A 17 19.65 1.82 -4.95
CA THR A 17 18.32 2.43 -4.96
C THR A 17 18.21 3.55 -3.91
N PRO A 18 17.71 4.74 -4.29
CA PRO A 18 17.51 5.84 -3.36
C PRO A 18 16.66 5.48 -2.14
N GLY A 19 16.95 6.12 -1.01
CA GLY A 19 16.33 5.79 0.28
C GLY A 19 14.85 6.20 0.38
N ASP A 20 14.45 7.24 -0.33
CA ASP A 20 13.06 7.66 -0.52
C ASP A 20 12.25 6.61 -1.31
N VAL A 21 12.78 6.07 -2.40
CA VAL A 21 12.17 4.96 -3.14
C VAL A 21 11.94 3.75 -2.23
N CYS A 22 12.94 3.38 -1.43
CA CYS A 22 12.79 2.29 -0.46
C CYS A 22 11.72 2.61 0.61
N ARG A 23 11.61 3.88 1.02
CA ARG A 23 10.61 4.34 1.99
C ARG A 23 9.20 4.25 1.42
N ASP A 24 9.01 4.63 0.16
CA ASP A 24 7.71 4.58 -0.52
C ASP A 24 7.23 3.14 -0.72
N HIS A 25 8.13 2.24 -1.11
CA HIS A 25 7.83 0.82 -1.15
C HIS A 25 7.45 0.27 0.23
N ASN A 26 8.23 0.60 1.28
CA ASN A 26 7.92 0.16 2.64
C ASN A 26 6.54 0.70 3.10
N ARG A 27 6.17 1.93 2.72
CA ARG A 27 4.85 2.50 3.00
C ARG A 27 3.75 1.70 2.32
N ALA A 28 3.90 1.43 1.02
CA ALA A 28 2.93 0.66 0.26
C ALA A 28 2.77 -0.76 0.83
N ALA A 29 3.87 -1.45 1.15
CA ALA A 29 3.86 -2.78 1.74
C ALA A 29 3.27 -2.80 3.17
N LEU A 30 3.51 -1.76 3.99
CA LEU A 30 2.83 -1.61 5.27
C LEU A 30 1.32 -1.46 5.06
N ALA A 31 0.93 -0.57 4.14
CA ALA A 31 -0.45 -0.25 3.88
C ALA A 31 -1.25 -1.47 3.42
N THR A 32 -0.69 -2.33 2.57
CA THR A 32 -1.38 -3.57 2.14
C THR A 32 -1.68 -4.51 3.29
N VAL A 33 -0.74 -4.70 4.22
CA VAL A 33 -0.92 -5.62 5.35
C VAL A 33 -1.97 -5.08 6.31
N VAL A 34 -1.94 -3.78 6.62
CA VAL A 34 -2.92 -3.17 7.52
C VAL A 34 -4.31 -3.10 6.86
N ALA A 35 -4.38 -2.73 5.58
CA ALA A 35 -5.64 -2.71 4.84
C ALA A 35 -6.25 -4.11 4.70
N ALA A 36 -5.45 -5.16 4.54
CA ALA A 36 -5.94 -6.54 4.54
C ALA A 36 -6.63 -6.89 5.87
N GLU A 37 -6.07 -6.45 7.01
CA GLU A 37 -6.69 -6.69 8.30
C GLU A 37 -7.97 -5.86 8.48
N ALA A 38 -7.96 -4.60 8.07
CA ALA A 38 -9.15 -3.76 8.07
C ALA A 38 -10.29 -4.37 7.23
N ARG A 39 -9.97 -4.94 6.05
CA ARG A 39 -10.94 -5.63 5.19
C ARG A 39 -11.56 -6.86 5.86
N ARG A 40 -10.77 -7.68 6.56
CA ARG A 40 -11.28 -8.86 7.30
C ARG A 40 -12.29 -8.47 8.38
N ARG A 41 -12.17 -7.25 8.91
CA ARG A 41 -13.09 -6.69 9.91
C ARG A 41 -14.27 -5.93 9.31
N GLY A 42 -14.37 -5.88 7.98
CA GLY A 42 -15.45 -5.20 7.28
C GLY A 42 -15.29 -3.69 7.15
N TYR A 43 -14.09 -3.15 7.41
CA TYR A 43 -13.84 -1.71 7.27
C TYR A 43 -13.59 -1.28 5.83
N GLY A 44 -13.88 -0.01 5.58
CA GLY A 44 -13.68 0.70 4.31
C GLY A 44 -12.77 1.93 4.46
N PRO A 45 -12.73 2.82 3.46
CA PRO A 45 -11.79 3.94 3.41
C PRO A 45 -11.99 4.99 4.52
N ASP A 46 -13.16 5.05 5.13
CA ASP A 46 -13.51 6.01 6.19
C ASP A 46 -13.09 5.58 7.60
N LEU A 47 -12.28 4.52 7.70
CA LEU A 47 -11.67 4.01 8.93
C LEU A 47 -10.95 5.13 9.72
N SER A 48 -11.25 5.22 11.02
CA SER A 48 -10.63 6.20 11.93
C SER A 48 -9.16 5.86 12.20
N ASP A 49 -8.40 6.85 12.68
CA ASP A 49 -7.00 6.67 13.04
C ASP A 49 -6.80 5.60 14.14
N GLU A 50 -7.73 5.53 15.10
CA GLU A 50 -7.72 4.51 16.17
C GLU A 50 -7.95 3.11 15.61
N GLN A 51 -8.87 2.97 14.65
CA GLN A 51 -9.13 1.69 14.01
C GLN A 51 -7.95 1.28 13.10
N ILE A 52 -7.27 2.24 12.47
CA ILE A 52 -5.99 1.99 11.77
C ILE A 52 -4.95 1.45 12.75
N ASP A 53 -4.78 2.09 13.90
CA ASP A 53 -3.79 1.68 14.90
C ASP A 53 -4.08 0.28 15.44
N GLU A 54 -5.37 -0.07 15.65
CA GLU A 54 -5.78 -1.42 16.04
C GLU A 54 -5.43 -2.45 14.95
N CYS A 55 -5.75 -2.17 13.69
CA CYS A 55 -5.42 -3.06 12.57
C CYS A 55 -3.90 -3.21 12.39
N ALA A 56 -3.13 -2.14 12.63
CA ALA A 56 -1.67 -2.19 12.60
C ALA A 56 -1.12 -3.06 13.73
N ALA A 57 -1.66 -2.96 14.93
CA ALA A 57 -1.28 -3.81 16.07
C ALA A 57 -1.57 -5.29 15.79
N LEU A 58 -2.75 -5.61 15.26
CA LEU A 58 -3.13 -6.98 14.84
C LEU A 58 -2.19 -7.54 13.76
N ALA A 59 -1.74 -6.68 12.85
CA ALA A 59 -0.75 -7.03 11.83
C ALA A 59 0.71 -7.15 12.37
N GLY A 60 0.93 -6.97 13.68
CA GLY A 60 2.27 -6.98 14.28
C GLY A 60 3.13 -5.79 13.84
N ARG A 61 2.51 -4.64 13.54
CA ARG A 61 3.16 -3.42 13.09
C ARG A 61 3.09 -2.33 14.16
N LYS A 62 3.98 -1.34 14.05
CA LYS A 62 3.92 -0.11 14.86
C LYS A 62 2.80 0.79 14.34
N ALA A 63 2.38 1.73 15.19
CA ALA A 63 1.44 2.79 14.82
C ALA A 63 1.90 3.48 13.50
N PRO A 64 1.05 3.51 12.47
CA PRO A 64 1.41 4.10 11.19
C PRO A 64 1.58 5.63 11.27
N SER A 65 2.52 6.19 10.50
CA SER A 65 2.65 7.65 10.34
C SER A 65 1.44 8.22 9.57
N PRO A 66 1.20 9.55 9.60
CA PRO A 66 0.09 10.17 8.86
C PRO A 66 0.06 9.78 7.37
N THR A 67 1.21 9.85 6.68
CA THR A 67 1.31 9.42 5.27
C THR A 67 1.01 7.93 5.06
N SER A 68 1.35 7.06 6.02
CA SER A 68 0.98 5.65 5.95
C SER A 68 -0.51 5.43 6.20
N ARG A 69 -1.15 6.24 7.06
CA ARG A 69 -2.61 6.22 7.28
C ARG A 69 -3.36 6.60 6.00
N GLU A 70 -2.90 7.62 5.29
CA GLU A 70 -3.43 7.99 3.97
C GLU A 70 -3.32 6.83 2.98
N ALA A 71 -2.14 6.18 2.92
CA ALA A 71 -1.92 5.02 2.06
C ALA A 71 -2.84 3.83 2.39
N ILE A 72 -3.13 3.60 3.68
CA ILE A 72 -4.04 2.55 4.14
C ILE A 72 -5.48 2.85 3.68
N ARG A 73 -5.94 4.09 3.83
CA ARG A 73 -7.27 4.50 3.37
C ARG A 73 -7.40 4.38 1.85
N ALA A 74 -6.38 4.82 1.10
CA ALA A 74 -6.34 4.66 -0.35
C ALA A 74 -6.45 3.18 -0.76
N ALA A 75 -5.75 2.29 -0.07
CA ALA A 75 -5.81 0.85 -0.30
C ALA A 75 -7.22 0.24 -0.08
N LEU A 76 -8.01 0.84 0.80
CA LEU A 76 -9.37 0.43 1.12
C LEU A 76 -10.43 0.99 0.16
N GLY A 77 -10.00 1.80 -0.82
CA GLY A 77 -10.88 2.31 -1.87
C GLY A 77 -11.52 1.19 -2.73
N PRO A 78 -12.40 1.60 -3.67
CA PRO A 78 -12.96 0.69 -4.66
C PRO A 78 -11.85 -0.08 -5.38
N PRO A 79 -11.99 -1.41 -5.57
CA PRO A 79 -10.96 -2.16 -6.23
C PRO A 79 -11.07 -2.00 -7.75
N ILE A 80 -9.96 -2.16 -8.45
CA ILE A 80 -9.99 -2.42 -9.90
C ILE A 80 -10.52 -3.84 -10.12
N THR A 81 -11.34 -4.03 -11.13
CA THR A 81 -11.95 -5.29 -11.54
C THR A 81 -11.67 -5.56 -13.01
N ALA A 82 -12.03 -6.76 -13.48
CA ALA A 82 -11.93 -7.11 -14.89
C ALA A 82 -12.94 -6.36 -15.80
N ASP A 83 -13.91 -5.67 -15.20
CA ASP A 83 -14.95 -4.94 -15.90
C ASP A 83 -14.60 -3.45 -16.07
N ASP A 84 -13.52 -2.98 -15.43
CA ASP A 84 -13.06 -1.60 -15.56
C ASP A 84 -12.45 -1.33 -16.93
N THR A 85 -12.66 -0.10 -17.42
CA THR A 85 -12.06 0.33 -18.69
C THR A 85 -10.55 0.50 -18.56
N PRO A 86 -9.79 0.40 -19.66
CA PRO A 86 -8.35 0.68 -19.64
C PRO A 86 -8.00 2.05 -19.06
N GLU A 87 -8.82 3.07 -19.29
CA GLU A 87 -8.62 4.43 -18.76
C GLU A 87 -8.81 4.48 -17.25
N ALA A 88 -9.82 3.78 -16.71
CA ALA A 88 -10.05 3.68 -15.28
C ALA A 88 -8.90 2.95 -14.58
N VAL A 89 -8.42 1.85 -15.18
CA VAL A 89 -7.24 1.11 -14.70
C VAL A 89 -6.01 2.01 -14.69
N ALA A 90 -5.76 2.74 -15.78
CA ALA A 90 -4.61 3.65 -15.88
C ALA A 90 -4.70 4.76 -14.83
N ALA A 91 -5.86 5.40 -14.66
CA ALA A 91 -6.07 6.45 -13.66
C ALA A 91 -5.81 5.94 -12.25
N ALA A 92 -6.33 4.75 -11.91
CA ALA A 92 -6.14 4.14 -10.59
C ALA A 92 -4.66 3.74 -10.34
N VAL A 93 -3.98 3.15 -11.32
CA VAL A 93 -2.58 2.72 -11.18
C VAL A 93 -1.63 3.91 -11.13
N PHE A 94 -1.71 4.83 -12.10
CA PHE A 94 -0.77 5.96 -12.17
C PHE A 94 -1.04 7.03 -11.12
N GLY A 95 -2.30 7.19 -10.67
CA GLY A 95 -2.64 8.07 -9.56
C GLY A 95 -2.17 7.58 -8.18
N ALA A 96 -1.87 6.30 -8.04
CA ALA A 96 -1.42 5.69 -6.80
C ALA A 96 0.12 5.67 -6.62
N LEU A 97 0.86 5.97 -7.68
CA LEU A 97 2.32 6.02 -7.62
C LEU A 97 2.82 7.18 -6.73
N PRO A 98 3.96 7.01 -6.04
CA PRO A 98 4.78 5.81 -5.94
C PRO A 98 4.46 4.95 -4.70
N SER A 99 3.53 5.36 -3.83
CA SER A 99 3.45 4.82 -2.47
C SER A 99 2.09 4.32 -2.01
N HIS A 100 1.06 4.39 -2.84
CA HIS A 100 -0.26 3.86 -2.51
C HIS A 100 -0.45 2.51 -3.21
N PRO A 101 -0.80 1.44 -2.47
CA PRO A 101 -1.17 0.20 -3.09
C PRO A 101 -2.58 0.30 -3.67
N VAL A 102 -2.82 -0.42 -4.75
CA VAL A 102 -4.13 -0.47 -5.43
C VAL A 102 -4.74 -1.83 -5.24
N ARG A 103 -6.00 -1.90 -4.79
CA ARG A 103 -6.71 -3.17 -4.63
C ARG A 103 -7.26 -3.64 -5.97
N VAL A 104 -7.13 -4.92 -6.27
CA VAL A 104 -7.57 -5.55 -7.52
C VAL A 104 -8.34 -6.83 -7.22
N VAL A 105 -9.43 -7.07 -7.95
CA VAL A 105 -10.18 -8.33 -7.90
C VAL A 105 -10.03 -9.06 -9.23
N GLY A 106 -9.51 -10.28 -9.18
CA GLY A 106 -9.43 -11.17 -10.34
C GLY A 106 -10.79 -11.69 -10.76
N ARG A 107 -10.87 -12.24 -11.99
CA ARG A 107 -12.11 -12.87 -12.52
C ARG A 107 -12.60 -14.05 -11.68
N ASP A 108 -11.72 -14.66 -10.90
CA ASP A 108 -12.00 -15.74 -9.96
C ASP A 108 -12.46 -15.24 -8.58
N GLY A 109 -12.64 -13.92 -8.42
CA GLY A 109 -13.04 -13.29 -7.16
C GLY A 109 -11.90 -13.14 -6.15
N ARG A 110 -10.66 -13.52 -6.49
CA ARG A 110 -9.52 -13.32 -5.59
C ARG A 110 -9.10 -11.86 -5.52
N GLU A 111 -8.93 -11.35 -4.32
CA GLU A 111 -8.43 -9.99 -4.09
C GLU A 111 -6.89 -9.98 -3.95
N PHE A 112 -6.27 -8.99 -4.58
CA PHE A 112 -4.84 -8.72 -4.54
C PHE A 112 -4.60 -7.23 -4.26
N PHE A 113 -3.38 -6.90 -3.85
CA PHE A 113 -2.89 -5.54 -3.86
C PHE A 113 -1.73 -5.42 -4.86
N LEU A 114 -1.82 -4.44 -5.76
CA LEU A 114 -0.70 -4.01 -6.57
C LEU A 114 0.14 -3.01 -5.79
N VAL A 115 1.41 -3.34 -5.59
CA VAL A 115 2.40 -2.47 -4.97
C VAL A 115 3.37 -2.02 -6.06
N PRO A 116 3.50 -0.72 -6.34
CA PRO A 116 4.40 -0.26 -7.37
C PRO A 116 5.87 -0.48 -6.98
N LEU A 117 6.64 -0.97 -7.95
CA LEU A 117 8.09 -1.13 -7.88
C LEU A 117 8.73 -0.29 -8.98
N PRO A 118 9.44 0.81 -8.65
CA PRO A 118 10.16 1.56 -9.66
C PRO A 118 11.30 0.74 -10.24
N VAL A 119 11.42 0.79 -11.57
CA VAL A 119 12.46 0.05 -12.32
C VAL A 119 13.73 0.89 -12.48
N THR A 120 13.59 2.22 -12.46
CA THR A 120 14.68 3.18 -12.57
C THR A 120 14.53 4.26 -11.49
N ALA A 121 15.67 4.69 -10.94
CA ALA A 121 15.77 5.78 -9.98
C ALA A 121 15.97 7.13 -10.67
#